data_AF-A0A8H5CUJ0-F1
#
_entry.id   AF-A0A8H5CUJ0-F1
#
_cell.length_a   1.000
_cell.length_b   1.000
_cell.length_c   1.000
_cell.angle_alpha   90.00
_cell.angle_beta   90.00
_cell.angle_gamma   90.00
#
_symmetry.space_group_name_H-M   'P 1'
#
loop_
_entity.id
_entity.type
_entity.pdbx_description
1 polymer ?
#
loop_
_entity_poly.entity_id
_entity_poly.type
_entity_poly.pdbx_seq_one_letter_code
_entity_poly.pdbx_strand_id
1 'polypeptide(L)'
;MEGPSSHPLNPSVAEPDKESNLMEVDSPMNAWIAPLIEEWRSITSINGANVEIGIESLSQILHFPRPLSPSPHPESTLIKKHHELVCGSCPLPREVIQDARLCESDLVIMAMDMGQARMSHVDLDDAVDFFARGKESDITICSLFQIRDVLVSSENALSFPDFLKPRDGCVVHHTLPKHDSPWLHAYIPGGSITWPHIDTFTDSQYTAHFTGRKLWLFWPPTPENLKAVCLASFQGEGHQIDPRKAIESLTGLETLLVENDSRICWIMPPGTIHCVFTFSRIATHSGFNVNHFDLWKDAISPTEDILSLISSVKSNADTAAPEYLRDMMKSMQRWEQLISKCKKKGKGDLFKWVEKTKAALKKNMERRNVELD
;
A
#
# COMPACT_ATOMS: atom_id res chain seq x y z
N MET A 1 6.99 -72.98 -68.68
CA MET A 1 7.29 -71.61 -68.25
C MET A 1 6.60 -71.40 -66.92
N GLU A 2 7.40 -71.04 -65.94
CA GLU A 2 7.08 -71.00 -64.51
C GLU A 2 6.47 -69.65 -64.09
N GLY A 3 5.57 -69.71 -63.09
CA GLY A 3 5.19 -68.59 -62.21
C GLY A 3 4.03 -67.68 -62.66
N PRO A 4 3.31 -66.98 -61.73
CA PRO A 4 3.73 -66.71 -60.35
C PRO A 4 2.76 -67.17 -59.24
N SER A 5 3.39 -67.46 -58.10
CA SER A 5 2.87 -67.74 -56.77
C SER A 5 2.20 -66.50 -56.14
N SER A 6 1.00 -66.68 -55.57
CA SER A 6 0.30 -65.68 -54.76
C SER A 6 0.61 -65.89 -53.27
N HIS A 7 1.46 -65.04 -52.70
CA HIS A 7 1.64 -64.94 -51.25
C HIS A 7 0.54 -64.07 -50.62
N PRO A 8 -0.01 -64.44 -49.45
CA PRO A 8 -0.91 -63.58 -48.69
C PRO A 8 -0.12 -62.50 -47.94
N LEU A 9 -0.61 -61.26 -47.99
CA LEU A 9 -0.10 -60.11 -47.26
C LEU A 9 -0.37 -60.26 -45.76
N ASN A 10 0.70 -60.19 -44.95
CA ASN A 10 0.60 -60.07 -43.49
C ASN A 10 0.04 -58.68 -43.12
N PRO A 11 -1.01 -58.59 -42.29
CA PRO A 11 -1.42 -57.30 -41.73
C PRO A 11 -0.34 -56.81 -40.76
N SER A 12 0.26 -55.68 -41.08
CA SER A 12 1.13 -54.91 -40.20
C SER A 12 0.35 -54.56 -38.93
N VAL A 13 0.79 -55.11 -37.81
CA VAL A 13 0.38 -54.68 -36.46
C VAL A 13 0.89 -53.24 -36.32
N ALA A 14 -0.02 -52.28 -36.28
CA ALA A 14 0.29 -50.91 -35.91
C ALA A 14 0.81 -50.92 -34.47
N GLU A 15 2.03 -50.41 -34.26
CA GLU A 15 2.54 -50.15 -32.92
C GLU A 15 1.58 -49.18 -32.23
N PRO A 16 1.20 -49.40 -30.97
CA PRO A 16 0.41 -48.43 -30.22
C PRO A 16 1.19 -47.13 -30.19
N ASP A 17 0.57 -46.06 -30.69
CA ASP A 17 1.06 -44.70 -30.58
C ASP A 17 1.58 -44.52 -29.16
N LYS A 18 2.88 -44.24 -29.05
CA LYS A 18 3.47 -43.74 -27.81
C LYS A 18 2.72 -42.48 -27.49
N GLU A 19 1.70 -42.59 -26.65
CA GLU A 19 1.04 -41.48 -25.99
C GLU A 19 2.17 -40.60 -25.49
N SER A 20 2.32 -39.46 -26.15
CA SER A 20 3.22 -38.42 -25.70
C SER A 20 2.79 -38.13 -24.28
N ASN A 21 3.63 -38.52 -23.32
CA ASN A 21 3.65 -37.96 -21.98
C ASN A 21 3.80 -36.44 -22.17
N LEU A 22 2.68 -35.78 -22.44
CA LEU A 22 2.53 -34.36 -22.23
C LEU A 22 2.80 -34.20 -20.76
N MET A 23 4.04 -33.83 -20.44
CA MET A 23 4.42 -33.41 -19.11
C MET A 23 3.35 -32.43 -18.68
N GLU A 24 2.56 -32.80 -17.67
CA GLU A 24 1.65 -31.88 -17.02
C GLU A 24 2.52 -30.69 -16.64
N VAL A 25 2.36 -29.59 -17.39
CA VAL A 25 3.02 -28.35 -17.06
C VAL A 25 2.33 -27.91 -15.78
N ASP A 26 3.00 -28.13 -14.65
CA ASP A 26 2.50 -27.72 -13.34
C ASP A 26 2.04 -26.28 -13.44
N SER A 27 0.72 -26.08 -13.33
CA SER A 27 0.14 -24.74 -13.38
C SER A 27 0.75 -23.94 -12.23
N PRO A 28 1.20 -22.69 -12.47
CA PRO A 28 1.81 -21.89 -11.42
C PRO A 28 0.85 -21.74 -10.23
N MET A 29 1.38 -21.89 -9.01
CA MET A 29 0.57 -21.86 -7.77
C MET A 29 -0.26 -20.58 -7.63
N ASN A 30 0.21 -19.48 -8.22
CA ASN A 30 -0.45 -18.17 -8.20
C ASN A 30 -1.06 -17.80 -9.56
N ALA A 31 -1.62 -18.78 -10.29
CA ALA A 31 -2.20 -18.60 -11.62
C ALA A 31 -3.25 -17.48 -11.73
N TRP A 32 -3.89 -17.08 -10.62
CA TRP A 32 -4.81 -15.94 -10.56
C TRP A 32 -4.16 -14.58 -10.90
N ILE A 33 -2.82 -14.49 -10.90
CA ILE A 33 -2.06 -13.31 -11.33
C ILE A 33 -2.01 -13.17 -12.85
N ALA A 34 -2.08 -14.28 -13.61
CA ALA A 34 -1.99 -14.25 -15.07
C ALA A 34 -2.98 -13.27 -15.73
N PRO A 35 -4.29 -13.25 -15.39
CA PRO A 35 -5.20 -12.25 -15.93
C PRO A 35 -4.85 -10.80 -15.53
N LEU A 36 -4.20 -10.59 -14.37
CA LEU A 36 -3.75 -9.26 -13.96
C LEU A 36 -2.57 -8.75 -14.81
N ILE A 37 -1.70 -9.64 -15.30
CA ILE A 37 -0.61 -9.28 -16.22
C ILE A 37 -1.19 -8.77 -17.54
N GLU A 38 -2.20 -9.45 -18.08
CA GLU A 38 -2.87 -9.02 -19.32
C GLU A 38 -3.64 -7.71 -19.13
N GLU A 39 -4.32 -7.55 -18.00
CA GLU A 39 -4.97 -6.28 -17.65
C GLU A 39 -3.94 -5.15 -17.50
N TRP A 40 -2.81 -5.43 -16.84
CA TRP A 40 -1.71 -4.48 -16.70
C TRP A 40 -1.24 -4.00 -18.07
N ARG A 41 -0.96 -4.90 -19.01
CA ARG A 41 -0.56 -4.56 -20.39
C ARG A 41 -1.58 -3.65 -21.08
N SER A 42 -2.86 -3.93 -20.92
CA SER A 42 -3.95 -3.14 -21.49
C SER A 42 -3.98 -1.72 -20.91
N ILE A 43 -3.93 -1.61 -19.58
CA ILE A 43 -4.05 -0.32 -18.89
C ILE A 43 -2.78 0.53 -19.01
N THR A 44 -1.59 -0.10 -19.05
CA THR A 44 -0.33 0.61 -19.23
C THR A 44 -0.12 1.12 -20.64
N SER A 45 -1.02 0.83 -21.58
CA SER A 45 -1.08 1.64 -22.79
C SER A 45 -1.29 3.12 -22.46
N ILE A 46 -1.92 3.44 -21.31
CA ILE A 46 -2.07 4.79 -20.71
C ILE A 46 -0.79 5.21 -19.98
N ASN A 47 -0.01 4.26 -19.45
CA ASN A 47 1.22 4.47 -18.67
C ASN A 47 2.43 3.71 -19.24
N GLY A 48 3.17 4.31 -20.18
CA GLY A 48 4.39 3.69 -20.69
C GLY A 48 5.48 3.45 -19.62
N ALA A 49 5.53 4.31 -18.59
CA ALA A 49 6.61 4.33 -17.61
C ALA A 49 6.66 3.10 -16.68
N ASN A 50 5.51 2.54 -16.32
CA ASN A 50 5.45 1.43 -15.37
C ASN A 50 5.14 0.07 -16.03
N VAL A 51 5.13 0.00 -17.36
CA VAL A 51 4.81 -1.25 -18.10
C VAL A 51 5.74 -2.37 -17.67
N GLU A 52 7.05 -2.16 -17.84
CA GLU A 52 8.07 -3.19 -17.64
C GLU A 52 8.15 -3.60 -16.17
N ILE A 53 8.30 -2.63 -15.26
CA ILE A 53 8.36 -2.90 -13.82
C ILE A 53 7.11 -3.66 -13.36
N GLY A 54 5.93 -3.26 -13.80
CA GLY A 54 4.71 -3.95 -13.37
C GLY A 54 4.53 -5.34 -13.95
N ILE A 55 4.89 -5.57 -15.22
CA ILE A 55 4.88 -6.92 -15.80
C ILE A 55 5.86 -7.82 -15.05
N GLU A 56 7.07 -7.35 -14.77
CA GLU A 56 8.10 -8.12 -14.08
C GLU A 56 7.70 -8.42 -12.63
N SER A 57 7.19 -7.44 -11.89
CA SER A 57 6.69 -7.64 -10.52
C SER A 57 5.55 -8.65 -10.49
N LEU A 58 4.53 -8.51 -11.35
CA LEU A 58 3.42 -9.46 -11.42
C LEU A 58 3.91 -10.85 -11.85
N SER A 59 4.89 -10.94 -12.75
CA SER A 59 5.49 -12.22 -13.14
C SER A 59 6.24 -12.89 -11.98
N GLN A 60 6.91 -12.13 -11.12
CA GLN A 60 7.51 -12.68 -9.91
C GLN A 60 6.45 -13.20 -8.93
N ILE A 61 5.29 -12.54 -8.82
CA ILE A 61 4.19 -13.00 -7.97
C ILE A 61 3.56 -14.29 -8.54
N LEU A 62 3.36 -14.35 -9.86
CA LEU A 62 2.88 -15.55 -10.56
C LEU A 62 3.73 -16.78 -10.23
N HIS A 63 5.06 -16.60 -10.16
CA HIS A 63 6.03 -17.67 -9.85
C HIS A 63 6.50 -17.67 -8.39
N PHE A 64 5.81 -16.96 -7.50
CA PHE A 64 6.22 -16.88 -6.10
C PHE A 64 6.20 -18.28 -5.47
N PRO A 65 7.24 -18.69 -4.72
CA PRO A 65 7.43 -20.09 -4.31
C PRO A 65 6.44 -20.58 -3.25
N ARG A 66 5.51 -19.73 -2.83
CA ARG A 66 4.46 -20.03 -1.85
C ARG A 66 3.11 -19.60 -2.43
N PRO A 67 2.02 -20.30 -2.09
CA PRO A 67 0.70 -19.90 -2.53
C PRO A 67 0.32 -18.59 -1.84
N LEU A 68 -0.14 -17.63 -2.63
CA LEU A 68 -0.66 -16.35 -2.21
C LEU A 68 -2.17 -16.33 -2.46
N SER A 69 -2.89 -15.73 -1.51
CA SER A 69 -4.35 -15.59 -1.59
C SER A 69 -4.71 -14.20 -2.10
N PRO A 70 -5.63 -14.06 -3.09
CA PRO A 70 -6.13 -12.75 -3.49
C PRO A 70 -6.99 -12.08 -2.41
N SER A 71 -7.36 -12.81 -1.36
CA SER A 71 -8.14 -12.31 -0.22
C SER A 71 -7.34 -12.43 1.08
N PRO A 72 -7.66 -11.62 2.11
CA PRO A 72 -6.96 -11.68 3.39
C PRO A 72 -7.06 -13.07 4.00
N HIS A 73 -5.93 -13.62 4.45
CA HIS A 73 -5.95 -14.87 5.20
C HIS A 73 -6.68 -14.64 6.55
N PRO A 74 -7.45 -15.61 7.08
CA PRO A 74 -8.10 -15.46 8.39
C PRO A 74 -7.12 -15.16 9.54
N GLU A 75 -5.89 -15.62 9.40
CA GLU A 75 -4.79 -15.41 10.36
C GLU A 75 -3.86 -14.25 9.94
N SER A 76 -4.28 -13.44 8.95
CA SER A 76 -3.52 -12.27 8.50
C SER A 76 -3.21 -11.37 9.69
N THR A 77 -1.94 -11.02 9.81
CA THR A 77 -1.51 -10.03 10.81
C THR A 77 -1.44 -8.63 10.23
N LEU A 78 -1.42 -8.49 8.90
CA LEU A 78 -1.22 -7.23 8.17
C LEU A 78 -2.53 -6.60 7.67
N ILE A 79 -3.58 -7.39 7.51
CA ILE A 79 -4.89 -6.95 7.04
C ILE A 79 -5.93 -7.25 8.13
N LYS A 80 -5.96 -6.40 9.15
CA LYS A 80 -6.85 -6.57 10.30
C LYS A 80 -8.22 -5.97 10.02
N LYS A 81 -9.25 -6.50 10.71
CA LYS A 81 -10.62 -5.96 10.68
C LYS A 81 -11.15 -5.75 9.25
N HIS A 82 -10.88 -6.70 8.35
CA HIS A 82 -11.42 -6.64 7.00
C HIS A 82 -12.95 -6.75 7.03
N HIS A 83 -13.66 -5.75 6.50
CA HIS A 83 -15.12 -5.70 6.48
C HIS A 83 -15.66 -4.93 5.28
N GLU A 84 -16.95 -5.10 4.97
CA GLU A 84 -17.62 -4.29 3.97
C GLU A 84 -17.75 -2.84 4.43
N LEU A 85 -17.57 -1.88 3.53
CA LEU A 85 -17.73 -0.46 3.80
C LEU A 85 -19.22 -0.15 4.07
N VAL A 86 -19.52 0.28 5.30
CA VAL A 86 -20.88 0.65 5.72
C VAL A 86 -21.00 2.18 5.78
N CYS A 87 -20.73 2.90 4.68
CA CYS A 87 -21.07 4.32 4.55
C CYS A 87 -21.02 4.81 3.08
N GLY A 88 -21.20 6.12 2.89
CA GLY A 88 -21.73 6.85 1.72
C GLY A 88 -21.20 6.54 0.32
N SER A 89 -21.77 7.23 -0.68
CA SER A 89 -21.38 7.06 -2.08
C SER A 89 -19.89 7.35 -2.29
N CYS A 90 -19.26 6.62 -3.22
CA CYS A 90 -17.94 6.98 -3.73
C CYS A 90 -17.99 8.44 -4.22
N PRO A 91 -17.09 9.32 -3.75
CA PRO A 91 -17.00 10.65 -4.32
C PRO A 91 -16.68 10.52 -5.81
N LEU A 92 -17.39 11.30 -6.64
CA LEU A 92 -17.20 11.25 -8.08
C LEU A 92 -15.91 12.01 -8.44
N PRO A 93 -15.17 11.60 -9.47
CA PRO A 93 -13.93 12.29 -9.87
C PRO A 93 -14.09 13.80 -10.06
N ARG A 94 -15.25 14.26 -10.56
CA ARG A 94 -15.55 15.69 -10.71
C ARG A 94 -15.64 16.46 -9.39
N GLU A 95 -16.17 15.83 -8.34
CA GLU A 95 -16.35 16.45 -7.01
C GLU A 95 -14.98 16.65 -6.38
N VAL A 96 -14.13 15.66 -6.56
CA VAL A 96 -12.76 15.63 -6.08
C VAL A 96 -11.89 16.67 -6.76
N ILE A 97 -12.03 16.81 -8.08
CA ILE A 97 -11.36 17.86 -8.85
C ILE A 97 -11.79 19.24 -8.35
N GLN A 98 -13.09 19.43 -8.09
CA GLN A 98 -13.61 20.68 -7.55
C GLN A 98 -13.01 20.98 -6.18
N ASP A 99 -12.93 19.99 -5.29
CA ASP A 99 -12.39 20.18 -3.94
C ASP A 99 -10.87 20.34 -3.91
N ALA A 100 -10.16 19.64 -4.80
CA ALA A 100 -8.74 19.83 -5.04
C ALA A 100 -8.43 21.29 -5.39
N ARG A 101 -9.28 21.94 -6.21
CA ARG A 101 -9.15 23.37 -6.54
C ARG A 101 -9.44 24.29 -5.36
N LEU A 102 -10.33 23.90 -4.45
CA LEU A 102 -10.64 24.66 -3.24
C LEU A 102 -9.55 24.54 -2.16
N CYS A 103 -8.75 23.46 -2.21
CA CYS A 103 -7.73 23.13 -1.21
C CYS A 103 -6.30 23.10 -1.79
N GLU A 104 -6.04 23.84 -2.88
CA GLU A 104 -4.81 23.73 -3.67
C GLU A 104 -3.52 23.86 -2.83
N SER A 105 -3.52 24.72 -1.80
CA SER A 105 -2.35 24.98 -0.94
C SER A 105 -1.84 23.77 -0.16
N ASP A 106 -2.60 22.68 -0.12
CA ASP A 106 -2.27 21.51 0.68
C ASP A 106 -2.45 20.18 -0.06
N LEU A 107 -2.77 20.25 -1.35
CA LEU A 107 -2.90 19.06 -2.17
C LEU A 107 -1.52 18.49 -2.48
N VAL A 108 -1.37 17.17 -2.32
CA VAL A 108 -0.16 16.48 -2.76
C VAL A 108 -0.46 15.84 -4.12
N ILE A 109 0.05 16.48 -5.17
CA ILE A 109 0.03 15.91 -6.52
C ILE A 109 1.37 15.23 -6.74
N MET A 110 1.33 13.92 -7.01
CA MET A 110 2.53 13.15 -7.31
C MET A 110 2.51 12.76 -8.77
N ALA A 111 3.49 13.26 -9.54
CA ALA A 111 3.80 12.67 -10.83
C ALA A 111 4.49 11.33 -10.60
N MET A 112 4.01 10.31 -11.32
CA MET A 112 4.58 8.98 -11.33
C MET A 112 5.45 8.88 -12.59
N ASP A 113 6.71 9.32 -12.47
CA ASP A 113 7.72 9.10 -13.50
C ASP A 113 8.54 7.82 -13.20
N MET A 114 9.14 7.25 -14.25
CA MET A 114 10.01 6.07 -14.23
C MET A 114 11.03 6.16 -13.08
N GLY A 115 10.82 5.39 -12.01
CA GLY A 115 11.90 5.08 -11.06
C GLY A 115 12.22 6.15 -10.02
N GLN A 116 11.56 7.30 -10.00
CA GLN A 116 11.67 8.25 -8.90
C GLN A 116 10.29 8.83 -8.60
N ALA A 117 9.77 8.54 -7.40
CA ALA A 117 8.72 9.35 -6.80
C ALA A 117 9.29 10.75 -6.51
N ARG A 118 9.53 11.53 -7.56
CA ARG A 118 9.75 12.96 -7.40
C ARG A 118 8.37 13.53 -7.16
N MET A 119 8.19 14.18 -6.02
CA MET A 119 7.16 15.19 -5.91
C MET A 119 7.55 16.33 -6.84
N SER A 120 7.33 16.17 -8.15
CA SER A 120 7.32 17.31 -9.04
C SER A 120 6.04 18.06 -8.80
N HIS A 121 6.13 19.38 -8.68
CA HIS A 121 4.97 20.25 -8.73
C HIS A 121 4.32 20.07 -10.11
N VAL A 122 3.30 19.22 -10.17
CA VAL A 122 2.39 19.17 -11.30
C VAL A 122 1.34 20.24 -11.06
N ASP A 123 1.02 21.00 -12.09
CA ASP A 123 -0.10 21.94 -12.02
C ASP A 123 -1.41 21.17 -11.80
N LEU A 124 -2.29 21.73 -10.97
CA LEU A 124 -3.58 21.09 -10.70
C LEU A 124 -4.42 20.99 -11.99
N ASP A 125 -4.39 21.99 -12.87
CA ASP A 125 -5.11 21.96 -14.13
C ASP A 125 -4.63 20.81 -15.02
N ASP A 126 -3.33 20.55 -15.07
CA ASP A 126 -2.75 19.42 -15.81
C ASP A 126 -3.22 18.07 -15.24
N ALA A 127 -3.18 17.92 -13.91
CA ALA A 127 -3.67 16.71 -13.27
C ALA A 127 -5.17 16.50 -13.54
N VAL A 128 -5.96 17.57 -13.44
CA VAL A 128 -7.40 17.56 -13.72
C VAL A 128 -7.70 17.19 -15.16
N ASP A 129 -7.00 17.80 -16.13
CA ASP A 129 -7.16 17.49 -17.55
C ASP A 129 -6.79 16.03 -17.84
N PHE A 130 -5.76 15.49 -17.18
CA PHE A 130 -5.41 14.06 -17.27
C PHE A 130 -6.57 13.17 -16.78
N PHE A 131 -7.17 13.45 -15.62
CA PHE A 131 -8.31 12.66 -15.13
C PHE A 131 -9.57 12.83 -15.98
N ALA A 132 -9.82 14.03 -16.52
CA ALA A 132 -11.02 14.34 -17.30
C ALA A 132 -10.97 13.78 -18.73
N ARG A 133 -9.84 13.96 -19.43
CA ARG A 133 -9.71 13.61 -20.86
C ARG A 133 -9.18 12.19 -21.04
N GLY A 134 -8.22 11.79 -20.21
CA GLY A 134 -7.48 10.54 -20.37
C GLY A 134 -6.60 10.54 -21.63
N LYS A 135 -5.38 10.02 -21.50
CA LYS A 135 -4.44 9.59 -22.57
C LYS A 135 -4.03 10.58 -23.70
N GLU A 136 -4.73 11.69 -23.93
CA GLU A 136 -4.47 12.59 -25.08
C GLU A 136 -3.39 13.65 -24.84
N SER A 137 -2.72 13.61 -23.69
CA SER A 137 -1.69 14.59 -23.33
C SER A 137 -0.38 13.87 -23.01
N ASP A 138 0.76 14.42 -23.43
CA ASP A 138 2.13 14.00 -23.05
C ASP A 138 2.43 14.14 -21.53
N ILE A 139 1.39 14.33 -20.72
CA ILE A 139 1.47 14.58 -19.28
C ILE A 139 1.81 13.28 -18.56
N THR A 140 2.87 13.34 -17.75
CA THR A 140 3.25 12.30 -16.79
C THR A 140 2.06 11.92 -15.94
N ILE A 141 1.87 10.62 -15.69
CA ILE A 141 0.74 10.15 -14.89
C ILE A 141 0.76 10.77 -13.51
N CYS A 142 -0.38 11.32 -13.10
CA CYS A 142 -0.52 11.99 -11.82
C CYS A 142 -1.43 11.20 -10.90
N SER A 143 -0.99 11.01 -9.67
CA SER A 143 -1.83 10.57 -8.56
C SER A 143 -2.15 11.76 -7.68
N LEU A 144 -3.41 11.89 -7.29
CA LEU A 144 -3.83 12.89 -6.32
C LEU A 144 -3.91 12.23 -4.95
N PHE A 145 -3.16 12.74 -4.00
CA PHE A 145 -3.14 12.27 -2.62
C PHE A 145 -3.53 13.40 -1.67
N GLN A 146 -3.93 13.01 -0.46
CA GLN A 146 -4.28 13.93 0.62
C GLN A 146 -5.40 14.91 0.21
N ILE A 147 -6.26 14.50 -0.74
CA ILE A 147 -7.46 15.27 -1.04
C ILE A 147 -8.35 15.17 0.20
N ARG A 148 -8.73 16.33 0.70
CA ARG A 148 -9.46 16.43 1.96
C ARG A 148 -10.94 16.23 1.72
N ASP A 149 -11.66 16.01 2.83
CA ASP A 149 -13.12 15.95 2.93
C ASP A 149 -13.76 16.59 1.71
N VAL A 150 -14.12 15.73 0.76
CA VAL A 150 -14.84 16.19 -0.42
C VAL A 150 -16.06 16.91 0.14
N LEU A 151 -16.51 18.02 -0.44
CA LEU A 151 -17.80 18.64 -0.09
C LEU A 151 -18.94 17.72 -0.56
N VAL A 152 -18.86 16.44 -0.24
CA VAL A 152 -19.95 15.50 -0.32
C VAL A 152 -21.02 16.07 0.61
N SER A 153 -22.20 16.28 0.04
CA SER A 153 -23.42 16.52 0.80
C SER A 153 -23.40 15.65 2.06
N SER A 154 -23.86 16.17 3.20
CA SER A 154 -23.82 15.46 4.50
C SER A 154 -24.34 14.01 4.45
N GLU A 155 -25.16 13.66 3.45
CA GLU A 155 -25.65 12.31 3.15
C GLU A 155 -24.57 11.31 2.70
N ASN A 156 -23.42 11.78 2.23
CA ASN A 156 -22.33 10.98 1.66
C ASN A 156 -21.02 11.08 2.47
N ALA A 157 -21.04 11.78 3.61
CA ALA A 157 -19.88 11.86 4.48
C ALA A 157 -19.48 10.46 5.00
N LEU A 158 -18.18 10.19 5.00
CA LEU A 158 -17.66 8.93 5.51
C LEU A 158 -17.82 8.86 7.02
N SER A 159 -18.51 7.83 7.50
CA SER A 159 -18.64 7.57 8.92
C SER A 159 -17.56 6.61 9.40
N PHE A 160 -17.00 6.84 10.58
CA PHE A 160 -16.15 5.84 11.22
C PHE A 160 -16.94 4.56 11.48
N PRO A 161 -16.34 3.38 11.25
CA PRO A 161 -16.95 2.14 11.72
C PRO A 161 -17.10 2.18 13.24
N ASP A 162 -18.09 1.47 13.80
CA ASP A 162 -18.47 1.59 15.21
C ASP A 162 -17.31 1.42 16.18
N PHE A 163 -16.38 0.50 15.88
CA PHE A 163 -15.22 0.22 16.71
C PHE A 163 -14.12 1.30 16.64
N LEU A 164 -14.17 2.22 15.69
CA LEU A 164 -13.28 3.39 15.60
C LEU A 164 -13.97 4.70 15.99
N LYS A 165 -15.20 4.67 16.52
CA LYS A 165 -15.85 5.89 17.02
C LYS A 165 -15.20 6.32 18.35
N PRO A 166 -14.99 7.62 18.61
CA PRO A 166 -14.27 8.12 19.79
C PRO A 166 -15.09 8.07 21.10
N ARG A 167 -16.09 7.19 21.22
CA ARG A 167 -17.11 7.20 22.28
C ARG A 167 -16.53 7.00 23.69
N ASP A 168 -15.51 6.15 23.81
CA ASP A 168 -14.96 5.75 25.12
C ASP A 168 -13.57 6.35 25.42
N GLY A 169 -13.14 7.34 24.62
CA GLY A 169 -11.78 7.89 24.71
C GLY A 169 -10.67 6.89 24.39
N CYS A 170 -11.01 5.72 23.83
CA CYS A 170 -10.08 4.65 23.47
C CYS A 170 -9.54 4.76 22.04
N VAL A 171 -9.96 5.80 21.32
CA VAL A 171 -9.63 6.06 19.92
C VAL A 171 -9.27 7.53 19.77
N VAL A 172 -8.16 7.80 19.11
CA VAL A 172 -7.75 9.14 18.66
C VAL A 172 -7.43 9.04 17.17
N HIS A 173 -8.12 9.84 16.36
CA HIS A 173 -7.85 9.95 14.93
C HIS A 173 -6.80 11.02 14.68
N HIS A 174 -5.96 10.82 13.68
CA HIS A 174 -5.03 11.85 13.24
C HIS A 174 -5.78 12.89 12.40
N THR A 175 -5.96 14.08 12.95
CA THR A 175 -6.47 15.25 12.23
C THR A 175 -5.30 16.19 11.93
N LEU A 176 -5.22 16.70 10.71
CA LEU A 176 -4.24 17.71 10.35
C LEU A 176 -4.60 19.05 11.05
N PRO A 177 -3.64 19.85 11.56
CA PRO A 177 -3.91 21.03 12.42
C PRO A 177 -4.84 22.12 11.85
N LYS A 178 -5.10 22.10 10.54
CA LYS A 178 -5.96 23.06 9.83
C LYS A 178 -7.32 22.47 9.43
N HIS A 179 -7.62 21.21 9.83
CA HIS A 179 -8.74 20.43 9.29
C HIS A 179 -9.50 19.69 10.38
N ASP A 180 -10.83 19.72 10.28
CA ASP A 180 -11.73 19.03 11.21
C ASP A 180 -11.96 17.55 10.83
N SER A 181 -11.53 17.11 9.63
CA SER A 181 -11.66 15.73 9.16
C SER A 181 -10.33 14.99 9.15
N PRO A 182 -10.28 13.73 9.63
CA PRO A 182 -9.09 12.90 9.54
C PRO A 182 -8.97 12.16 8.20
N TRP A 183 -10.00 12.18 7.36
CA TRP A 183 -10.01 11.41 6.11
C TRP A 183 -9.11 12.06 5.06
N LEU A 184 -8.27 11.22 4.44
CA LEU A 184 -7.45 11.56 3.29
C LEU A 184 -7.87 10.68 2.12
N HIS A 185 -8.29 11.30 1.02
CA HIS A 185 -8.68 10.61 -0.20
C HIS A 185 -7.52 10.54 -1.18
N ALA A 186 -7.48 9.47 -1.96
CA ALA A 186 -6.48 9.24 -2.98
C ALA A 186 -7.12 8.73 -4.29
N TYR A 187 -6.75 9.38 -5.40
CA TYR A 187 -7.23 9.10 -6.75
C TYR A 187 -6.06 8.70 -7.61
N ILE A 188 -6.05 7.43 -7.97
CA ILE A 188 -4.90 6.77 -8.56
C ILE A 188 -5.30 6.25 -9.93
N PRO A 189 -4.64 6.66 -11.02
CA PRO A 189 -4.95 6.16 -12.34
C PRO A 189 -4.38 4.77 -12.60
N GLY A 190 -4.96 4.11 -13.59
CA GLY A 190 -4.52 2.80 -14.06
C GLY A 190 -3.08 2.77 -14.55
N GLY A 191 -2.38 1.66 -14.27
CA GLY A 191 -0.94 1.52 -14.54
C GLY A 191 -0.05 2.21 -13.51
N SER A 192 -0.61 2.80 -12.45
CA SER A 192 0.19 3.35 -11.36
C SER A 192 0.67 2.25 -10.41
N ILE A 193 1.92 2.39 -9.97
CA ILE A 193 2.51 1.59 -8.89
C ILE A 193 2.83 2.54 -7.74
N THR A 194 2.16 2.42 -6.61
CA THR A 194 2.66 3.02 -5.36
C THR A 194 3.79 2.14 -4.86
N TRP A 195 5.02 2.66 -4.90
CA TRP A 195 6.24 1.93 -4.55
C TRP A 195 6.20 1.46 -3.09
N PRO A 196 6.94 0.38 -2.73
CA PRO A 196 7.01 -0.10 -1.36
C PRO A 196 7.41 1.00 -0.37
N HIS A 197 6.55 1.28 0.62
CA HIS A 197 6.75 2.31 1.63
C HIS A 197 6.01 1.98 2.93
N ILE A 198 6.21 2.82 3.95
CA ILE A 198 5.57 2.74 5.26
C ILE A 198 4.97 4.11 5.56
N ASP A 199 3.67 4.18 5.83
CA ASP A 199 2.99 5.45 6.15
C ASP A 199 3.23 5.90 7.59
N THR A 200 3.37 4.97 8.53
CA THR A 200 3.57 5.27 9.95
C THR A 200 4.13 4.06 10.70
N PHE A 201 4.97 4.32 11.70
CA PHE A 201 5.54 3.29 12.59
C PHE A 201 4.79 3.11 13.91
N THR A 202 3.91 4.05 14.23
CA THR A 202 3.37 4.24 15.59
C THR A 202 1.85 4.25 15.64
N ASP A 203 1.20 4.44 14.49
CA ASP A 203 -0.24 4.45 14.33
C ASP A 203 -0.68 3.31 13.42
N SER A 204 -1.91 2.84 13.59
CA SER A 204 -2.53 2.00 12.57
C SER A 204 -3.14 2.88 11.49
N GLN A 205 -3.28 2.37 10.29
CA GLN A 205 -3.98 3.05 9.21
C GLN A 205 -5.27 2.31 8.89
N TYR A 206 -6.39 3.02 8.92
CA TYR A 206 -7.65 2.52 8.39
C TYR A 206 -7.74 2.90 6.93
N THR A 207 -8.11 1.95 6.07
CA THR A 207 -8.30 2.16 4.64
C THR A 207 -9.70 1.72 4.24
N ALA A 208 -10.40 2.58 3.50
CA ALA A 208 -11.67 2.34 2.84
C ALA A 208 -11.48 2.43 1.33
N HIS A 209 -11.74 1.33 0.63
CA HIS A 209 -11.75 1.29 -0.81
C HIS A 209 -13.17 1.54 -1.35
N PHE A 210 -13.31 2.38 -2.38
CA PHE A 210 -14.61 2.71 -2.96
C PHE A 210 -14.81 2.17 -4.38
N THR A 211 -13.81 2.31 -5.24
CA THR A 211 -13.89 1.88 -6.63
C THR A 211 -12.52 1.61 -7.22
N GLY A 212 -12.52 0.73 -8.21
CA GLY A 212 -11.39 0.47 -9.10
C GLY A 212 -10.51 -0.68 -8.63
N ARG A 213 -10.04 -1.49 -9.57
CA ARG A 213 -9.29 -2.69 -9.26
C ARG A 213 -7.86 -2.37 -8.78
N LYS A 214 -7.49 -2.91 -7.62
CA LYS A 214 -6.15 -2.74 -7.02
C LYS A 214 -5.60 -4.05 -6.48
N LEU A 215 -4.30 -4.30 -6.67
CA LEU A 215 -3.56 -5.33 -5.94
C LEU A 215 -2.67 -4.66 -4.92
N TRP A 216 -2.89 -4.96 -3.64
CA TRP A 216 -2.03 -4.55 -2.55
C TRP A 216 -1.11 -5.71 -2.17
N LEU A 217 0.16 -5.37 -1.98
CA LEU A 217 1.19 -6.25 -1.43
C LEU A 217 1.56 -5.71 -0.05
N PHE A 218 1.63 -6.59 0.95
CA PHE A 218 1.98 -6.22 2.32
C PHE A 218 3.12 -7.08 2.83
N TRP A 219 4.02 -6.46 3.61
CA TRP A 219 5.07 -7.16 4.33
C TRP A 219 5.08 -6.73 5.80
N PRO A 220 5.39 -7.66 6.72
CA PRO A 220 5.51 -7.34 8.14
C PRO A 220 6.72 -6.44 8.41
N PRO A 221 6.66 -5.60 9.45
CA PRO A 221 7.77 -4.76 9.88
C PRO A 221 8.82 -5.56 10.66
N THR A 222 9.39 -6.62 10.08
CA THR A 222 10.54 -7.29 10.71
C THR A 222 11.76 -6.37 10.67
N PRO A 223 12.72 -6.52 11.60
CA PRO A 223 13.96 -5.74 11.58
C PRO A 223 14.67 -5.77 10.21
N GLU A 224 14.68 -6.93 9.55
CA GLU A 224 15.29 -7.12 8.24
C GLU A 224 14.52 -6.37 7.14
N ASN A 225 13.19 -6.47 7.13
CA ASN A 225 12.36 -5.78 6.15
C ASN A 225 12.43 -4.27 6.32
N LEU A 226 12.36 -3.77 7.57
CA LEU A 226 12.49 -2.34 7.88
C LEU A 226 13.85 -1.79 7.44
N LYS A 227 14.92 -2.54 7.70
CA LYS A 227 16.27 -2.17 7.23
C LYS A 227 16.33 -2.10 5.70
N ALA A 228 15.77 -3.07 4.99
CA ALA A 228 15.77 -3.09 3.53
C ALA A 228 15.03 -1.89 2.91
N VAL A 229 13.93 -1.45 3.53
CA VAL A 229 13.11 -0.34 3.03
C VAL A 229 13.66 1.03 3.45
N CYS A 230 14.08 1.20 4.71
CA CYS A 230 14.33 2.52 5.27
C CYS A 230 15.80 2.96 5.22
N LEU A 231 16.75 2.00 5.17
CA LEU A 231 18.16 2.31 5.35
C LEU A 231 18.70 3.25 4.26
N ALA A 232 18.32 3.03 3.00
CA ALA A 232 18.74 3.87 1.88
C ALA A 232 18.28 5.33 2.06
N SER A 233 17.04 5.55 2.50
CA SER A 233 16.51 6.88 2.82
C SER A 233 17.28 7.54 3.98
N PHE A 234 17.59 6.78 5.03
CA PHE A 234 18.40 7.28 6.14
C PHE A 234 19.88 7.50 5.78
N GLN A 235 20.36 6.92 4.70
CA GLN A 235 21.72 7.14 4.19
C GLN A 235 21.79 8.26 3.15
N GLY A 236 20.65 8.90 2.84
CA GLY A 236 20.59 9.97 1.84
C GLY A 236 20.71 9.48 0.40
N GLU A 237 20.56 8.17 0.18
CA GLU A 237 20.56 7.58 -1.16
C GLU A 237 19.23 7.86 -1.87
N GLY A 238 18.18 8.29 -1.14
CA GLY A 238 16.94 8.83 -1.71
C GLY A 238 16.09 7.82 -2.50
N HIS A 239 16.45 6.55 -2.51
CA HIS A 239 15.78 5.52 -3.31
C HIS A 239 14.80 4.72 -2.46
N GLN A 240 13.54 4.67 -2.89
CA GLN A 240 12.59 3.64 -2.45
C GLN A 240 13.02 2.29 -3.02
N ILE A 241 12.76 1.21 -2.29
CA ILE A 241 13.05 -0.14 -2.79
C ILE A 241 12.15 -0.43 -4.00
N ASP A 242 12.75 -0.92 -5.08
CA ASP A 242 12.03 -1.34 -6.28
C ASP A 242 11.02 -2.46 -5.95
N PRO A 243 9.78 -2.44 -6.48
CA PRO A 243 8.78 -3.48 -6.22
C PRO A 243 9.26 -4.90 -6.52
N ARG A 244 10.04 -5.09 -7.59
CA ARG A 244 10.63 -6.40 -7.95
C ARG A 244 11.59 -6.88 -6.87
N LYS A 245 12.46 -5.98 -6.42
CA LYS A 245 13.41 -6.27 -5.33
C LYS A 245 12.69 -6.51 -4.01
N ALA A 246 11.59 -5.81 -3.74
CA ALA A 246 10.78 -6.01 -2.55
C ALA A 246 10.13 -7.41 -2.53
N ILE A 247 9.55 -7.84 -3.66
CA ILE A 247 8.96 -9.19 -3.81
C ILE A 247 10.04 -10.27 -3.61
N GLU A 248 11.23 -10.06 -4.15
CA GLU A 248 12.33 -11.03 -4.04
C GLU A 248 12.94 -11.10 -2.62
N SER A 249 13.13 -9.95 -1.96
CA SER A 249 13.99 -9.86 -0.77
C SER A 249 13.25 -9.71 0.55
N LEU A 250 12.00 -9.21 0.55
CA LEU A 250 11.23 -9.05 1.77
C LEU A 250 10.49 -10.35 2.12
N THR A 251 10.48 -10.68 3.40
CA THR A 251 9.83 -11.90 3.89
C THR A 251 8.40 -11.62 4.36
N GLY A 252 7.54 -12.64 4.32
CA GLY A 252 6.17 -12.53 4.85
C GLY A 252 5.17 -11.82 3.94
N LEU A 253 5.36 -11.86 2.62
CA LEU A 253 4.41 -11.28 1.66
C LEU A 253 2.98 -11.81 1.86
N GLU A 254 2.04 -10.90 2.06
CA GLU A 254 0.59 -11.10 1.97
C GLU A 254 0.00 -10.24 0.84
N THR A 255 -1.13 -10.65 0.28
CA THR A 255 -1.77 -9.95 -0.84
C THR A 255 -3.25 -9.66 -0.60
N LEU A 256 -3.76 -8.57 -1.18
CA LEU A 256 -5.19 -8.24 -1.26
C LEU A 256 -5.51 -7.71 -2.65
N LEU A 257 -6.28 -8.48 -3.41
CA LEU A 257 -6.89 -8.03 -4.65
C LEU A 257 -8.26 -7.44 -4.33
N VAL A 258 -8.40 -6.15 -4.58
CA VAL A 258 -9.67 -5.41 -4.48
C VAL A 258 -10.26 -5.30 -5.87
N GLU A 259 -11.47 -5.81 -6.06
CA GLU A 259 -12.18 -5.77 -7.34
C GLU A 259 -12.90 -4.42 -7.56
N ASN A 260 -13.24 -4.10 -8.81
CA ASN A 260 -13.76 -2.78 -9.21
C ASN A 260 -14.94 -2.25 -8.37
N ASP A 261 -15.85 -3.15 -8.00
CA ASP A 261 -17.07 -2.83 -7.25
C ASP A 261 -16.98 -3.23 -5.77
N SER A 262 -15.82 -3.71 -5.32
CA SER A 262 -15.61 -4.16 -3.94
C SER A 262 -15.49 -2.98 -2.99
N ARG A 263 -16.55 -2.72 -2.22
CA ARG A 263 -16.53 -1.71 -1.17
C ARG A 263 -16.06 -2.33 0.14
N ILE A 264 -14.75 -2.41 0.32
CA ILE A 264 -14.14 -3.06 1.48
C ILE A 264 -13.24 -2.10 2.26
N CYS A 265 -13.08 -2.41 3.54
CA CYS A 265 -12.26 -1.68 4.48
C CYS A 265 -11.33 -2.63 5.22
N TRP A 266 -10.19 -2.13 5.68
CA TRP A 266 -9.27 -2.88 6.52
C TRP A 266 -8.41 -1.93 7.37
N ILE A 267 -7.68 -2.49 8.31
CA ILE A 267 -6.68 -1.81 9.11
C ILE A 267 -5.31 -2.44 8.86
N MET A 268 -4.36 -1.59 8.49
CA MET A 268 -2.95 -1.93 8.48
C MET A 268 -2.34 -1.59 9.85
N PRO A 269 -1.67 -2.55 10.50
CA PRO A 269 -0.92 -2.26 11.72
C PRO A 269 0.23 -1.28 11.48
N PRO A 270 0.77 -0.68 12.55
CA PRO A 270 1.93 0.19 12.46
C PRO A 270 3.14 -0.52 11.84
N GLY A 271 3.91 0.20 11.02
CA GLY A 271 5.11 -0.29 10.36
C GLY A 271 4.86 -1.15 9.12
N THR A 272 3.61 -1.49 8.79
CA THR A 272 3.30 -2.31 7.61
C THR A 272 3.90 -1.70 6.35
N ILE A 273 4.78 -2.46 5.70
CA ILE A 273 5.33 -2.09 4.40
C ILE A 273 4.31 -2.50 3.36
N HIS A 274 3.98 -1.60 2.44
CA HIS A 274 3.01 -1.94 1.40
C HIS A 274 3.34 -1.33 0.04
N CYS A 275 2.88 -2.00 -1.01
CA CYS A 275 2.99 -1.60 -2.41
C CYS A 275 1.65 -1.84 -3.11
N VAL A 276 1.26 -0.97 -4.05
CA VAL A 276 -0.08 -1.01 -4.65
C VAL A 276 -0.01 -0.88 -6.17
N PHE A 277 -0.61 -1.83 -6.87
CA PHE A 277 -0.81 -1.82 -8.32
C PHE A 277 -2.25 -1.44 -8.62
N THR A 278 -2.46 -0.47 -9.51
CA THR A 278 -3.80 -0.02 -9.92
C THR A 278 -4.10 -0.45 -11.36
N PHE A 279 -5.16 -1.24 -11.55
CA PHE A 279 -5.50 -1.84 -12.85
C PHE A 279 -6.66 -1.14 -13.55
N SER A 280 -7.61 -0.59 -12.79
CA SER A 280 -8.70 0.20 -13.36
C SER A 280 -8.22 1.57 -13.83
N ARG A 281 -8.93 2.17 -14.81
CA ARG A 281 -8.67 3.52 -15.31
C ARG A 281 -8.46 4.54 -14.18
N ILE A 282 -9.32 4.49 -13.16
CA ILE A 282 -9.19 5.26 -11.92
C ILE A 282 -9.58 4.33 -10.78
N ALA A 283 -8.79 4.33 -9.71
CA ALA A 283 -9.15 3.71 -8.44
C ALA A 283 -9.08 4.72 -7.30
N THR A 284 -10.00 4.60 -6.36
CA THR A 284 -10.14 5.55 -5.26
C THR A 284 -10.23 4.83 -3.93
N HIS A 285 -9.51 5.35 -2.96
CA HIS A 285 -9.59 4.92 -1.57
C HIS A 285 -9.39 6.12 -0.67
N SER A 286 -9.85 5.99 0.56
CA SER A 286 -9.56 6.93 1.62
C SER A 286 -8.95 6.21 2.79
N GLY A 287 -8.17 6.93 3.57
CA GLY A 287 -7.69 6.41 4.83
C GLY A 287 -7.47 7.49 5.85
N PHE A 288 -7.22 7.05 7.07
CA PHE A 288 -6.78 7.90 8.16
C PHE A 288 -5.91 7.10 9.12
N ASN A 289 -4.99 7.80 9.78
CA ASN A 289 -4.19 7.21 10.84
C ASN A 289 -4.95 7.25 12.16
N VAL A 290 -4.83 6.18 12.95
CA VAL A 290 -5.60 6.00 14.19
C VAL A 290 -4.75 5.38 15.29
N ASN A 291 -4.85 5.97 16.48
CA ASN A 291 -4.41 5.37 17.73
C ASN A 291 -5.61 4.71 18.38
N HIS A 292 -5.56 3.38 18.51
CA HIS A 292 -6.62 2.60 19.13
C HIS A 292 -6.06 1.80 20.31
N PHE A 293 -6.70 1.89 21.47
CA PHE A 293 -6.22 1.24 22.69
C PHE A 293 -6.02 -0.27 22.52
N ASP A 294 -6.85 -0.96 21.75
CA ASP A 294 -6.69 -2.41 21.59
C ASP A 294 -5.60 -2.79 20.55
N LEU A 295 -5.02 -1.82 19.84
CA LEU A 295 -4.02 -2.04 18.78
C LEU A 295 -2.60 -1.56 19.16
N TRP A 296 -2.41 -0.90 20.31
CA TRP A 296 -1.11 -0.27 20.64
C TRP A 296 0.06 -1.24 20.71
N LYS A 297 -0.19 -2.50 21.05
CA LYS A 297 0.87 -3.52 21.15
C LYS A 297 1.51 -3.81 19.79
N ASP A 298 0.76 -3.64 18.70
CA ASP A 298 1.28 -3.79 17.35
C ASP A 298 2.31 -2.69 17.01
N ALA A 299 2.28 -1.56 17.72
CA ALA A 299 3.22 -0.45 17.51
C ALA A 299 4.58 -0.68 18.18
N ILE A 300 4.69 -1.59 19.17
CA ILE A 300 5.88 -1.69 20.01
C ILE A 300 7.11 -2.08 19.20
N SER A 301 7.08 -3.26 18.56
CA SER A 301 8.23 -3.77 17.78
C SER A 301 8.63 -2.81 16.65
N PRO A 302 7.74 -2.41 15.72
CA PRO A 302 8.14 -1.53 14.62
C PRO A 302 8.74 -0.20 15.11
N THR A 303 8.22 0.35 16.22
CA THR A 303 8.75 1.57 16.84
C THR A 303 10.15 1.36 17.43
N GLU A 304 10.37 0.26 18.16
CA GLU A 304 11.67 -0.03 18.77
C GLU A 304 12.72 -0.36 17.69
N ASP A 305 12.33 -1.12 16.68
CA ASP A 305 13.20 -1.54 15.58
C ASP A 305 13.63 -0.35 14.71
N ILE A 306 12.71 0.56 14.37
CA ILE A 306 13.05 1.75 13.58
C ILE A 306 13.93 2.72 14.39
N LEU A 307 13.70 2.88 15.68
CA LEU A 307 14.55 3.71 16.55
C LEU A 307 15.96 3.12 16.66
N SER A 308 16.07 1.80 16.75
CA SER A 308 17.35 1.09 16.72
C SER A 308 18.07 1.33 15.39
N LEU A 309 17.35 1.21 14.27
CA LEU A 309 17.89 1.47 12.94
C LEU A 309 18.40 2.91 12.80
N ILE A 310 17.59 3.93 13.14
CA ILE A 310 17.99 5.35 13.13
C ILE A 310 19.22 5.57 14.01
N SER A 311 19.25 4.95 15.20
CA SER A 311 20.40 5.05 16.12
C SER A 311 21.69 4.50 15.52
N SER A 312 21.61 3.51 14.64
CA SER A 312 22.75 2.87 13.97
C SER A 312 23.32 3.70 12.80
N VAL A 313 22.54 4.62 12.24
CA VAL A 313 22.97 5.46 11.10
C VAL A 313 23.78 6.67 11.57
N LYS A 314 24.88 6.96 10.87
CA LYS A 314 25.74 8.12 11.16
C LYS A 314 24.99 9.43 10.88
N SER A 315 25.08 10.40 11.78
CA SER A 315 24.32 11.67 11.73
C SER A 315 24.46 12.46 10.43
N ASN A 316 25.60 12.37 9.75
CA ASN A 316 25.92 13.24 8.61
C ASN A 316 25.40 12.71 7.26
N ALA A 317 24.81 11.51 7.23
CA ALA A 317 24.21 10.93 6.03
C ALA A 317 22.67 11.01 6.05
N ASP A 318 22.09 11.54 7.12
CA ASP A 318 20.70 11.29 7.49
C ASP A 318 19.76 12.40 7.04
N THR A 319 19.23 12.26 5.83
CA THR A 319 18.30 13.25 5.25
C THR A 319 16.86 13.03 5.69
N ALA A 320 16.44 11.77 5.88
CA ALA A 320 15.04 11.43 6.14
C ALA A 320 14.71 11.19 7.62
N ALA A 321 15.62 10.67 8.46
CA ALA A 321 15.25 10.34 9.85
C ALA A 321 14.75 11.52 10.68
N PRO A 322 15.19 12.79 10.49
CA PRO A 322 14.60 13.92 11.20
C PRO A 322 13.08 14.01 11.05
N GLU A 323 12.54 13.77 9.85
CA GLU A 323 11.11 13.78 9.57
C GLU A 323 10.41 12.64 10.33
N TYR A 324 10.92 11.41 10.20
CA TYR A 324 10.38 10.27 10.93
C TYR A 324 10.40 10.45 12.46
N LEU A 325 11.46 11.04 13.02
CA LEU A 325 11.54 11.32 14.45
C LEU A 325 10.47 12.33 14.89
N ARG A 326 10.22 13.38 14.10
CA ARG A 326 9.16 14.37 14.38
C ARG A 326 7.78 13.71 14.32
N ASP A 327 7.51 12.93 13.28
CA ASP A 327 6.21 12.28 13.09
C ASP A 327 5.92 11.25 14.19
N MET A 328 6.91 10.46 14.57
CA MET A 328 6.80 9.54 15.70
C MET A 328 6.58 10.30 17.02
N MET A 329 7.22 11.45 17.23
CA MET A 329 6.98 12.26 18.43
C MET A 329 5.55 12.84 18.45
N LYS A 330 5.05 13.36 17.31
CA LYS A 330 3.67 13.82 17.17
C LYS A 330 2.67 12.69 17.43
N SER A 331 2.97 11.47 16.96
CA SER A 331 2.18 10.28 17.33
C SER A 331 2.22 10.00 18.84
N MET A 332 3.38 10.06 19.48
CA MET A 332 3.45 9.84 20.94
C MET A 332 2.60 10.84 21.72
N GLN A 333 2.51 12.11 21.29
CA GLN A 333 1.61 13.10 21.88
C GLN A 333 0.13 12.68 21.73
N ARG A 334 -0.26 12.09 20.60
CA ARG A 334 -1.61 11.54 20.39
C ARG A 334 -1.88 10.33 21.28
N TRP A 335 -0.89 9.45 21.48
CA TRP A 335 -0.99 8.37 22.46
C TRP A 335 -1.16 8.87 23.89
N GLU A 336 -0.50 9.96 24.30
CA GLU A 336 -0.74 10.61 25.61
C GLU A 336 -2.16 11.13 25.74
N GLN A 337 -2.70 11.78 24.70
CA GLN A 337 -4.09 12.20 24.67
C GLN A 337 -5.04 11.01 24.85
N LEU A 338 -4.77 9.90 24.17
CA LEU A 338 -5.53 8.66 24.32
C LEU A 338 -5.46 8.14 25.75
N ILE A 339 -4.27 8.07 26.37
CA ILE A 339 -4.10 7.63 27.77
C ILE A 339 -4.91 8.50 28.73
N SER A 340 -4.93 9.82 28.52
CA SER A 340 -5.66 10.77 29.37
C SER A 340 -7.18 10.59 29.32
N LYS A 341 -7.71 10.22 28.14
CA LYS A 341 -9.15 10.06 27.89
C LYS A 341 -9.66 8.63 28.13
N CYS A 342 -8.78 7.64 27.98
CA CYS A 342 -9.15 6.23 28.03
C CYS A 342 -9.50 5.75 29.45
N LYS A 343 -10.68 5.13 29.56
CA LYS A 343 -11.21 4.57 30.82
C LYS A 343 -10.87 3.08 31.01
N LYS A 344 -10.25 2.42 30.03
CA LYS A 344 -9.92 0.99 30.10
C LYS A 344 -8.82 0.70 31.12
N LYS A 345 -8.87 -0.49 31.72
CA LYS A 345 -7.77 -1.05 32.53
C LYS A 345 -6.56 -1.34 31.63
N GLY A 346 -5.36 -1.38 32.21
CA GLY A 346 -4.13 -1.68 31.48
C GLY A 346 -3.42 -0.48 30.83
N LYS A 347 -3.96 0.74 30.98
CA LYS A 347 -3.31 1.97 30.48
C LYS A 347 -1.93 2.26 31.08
N GLY A 348 -1.59 1.63 32.21
CA GLY A 348 -0.27 1.77 32.84
C GLY A 348 0.87 1.23 31.97
N ASP A 349 0.66 0.12 31.25
CA ASP A 349 1.69 -0.44 30.37
C ASP A 349 1.85 0.39 29.10
N LEU A 350 0.73 0.85 28.53
CA LEU A 350 0.73 1.80 27.43
C LEU A 350 1.47 3.09 27.83
N PHE A 351 1.19 3.65 29.00
CA PHE A 351 1.88 4.85 29.50
C PHE A 351 3.39 4.64 29.65
N LYS A 352 3.82 3.51 30.22
CA LYS A 352 5.25 3.18 30.32
C LYS A 352 5.92 3.08 28.96
N TRP A 353 5.26 2.46 27.97
CA TRP A 353 5.78 2.38 26.61
C TRP A 353 5.90 3.77 25.97
N VAL A 354 4.86 4.61 26.06
CA VAL A 354 4.88 5.99 25.53
C VAL A 354 6.02 6.80 26.16
N GLU A 355 6.17 6.78 27.48
CA GLU A 355 7.25 7.51 28.17
C GLU A 355 8.64 7.03 27.73
N LYS A 356 8.85 5.71 27.67
CA LYS A 356 10.11 5.11 27.19
C LYS A 356 10.41 5.55 25.75
N THR A 357 9.42 5.46 24.87
CA THR A 357 9.57 5.81 23.45
C THR A 357 9.84 7.30 23.27
N LYS A 358 9.14 8.19 23.99
CA LYS A 358 9.41 9.63 23.98
C LYS A 358 10.83 9.96 24.44
N ALA A 359 11.32 9.31 25.49
CA ALA A 359 12.69 9.51 25.96
C ALA A 359 13.71 9.08 24.90
N ALA A 360 13.49 7.95 24.23
CA ALA A 360 14.34 7.46 23.15
C ALA A 360 14.31 8.37 21.91
N LEU A 361 13.13 8.90 21.55
CA LEU A 361 12.96 9.87 20.48
C LEU A 361 13.71 11.17 20.78
N LYS A 362 13.51 11.78 21.96
CA LYS A 362 14.21 13.00 22.39
C LYS A 362 15.72 12.85 22.29
N LYS A 363 16.26 11.75 22.81
CA LYS A 363 17.69 11.45 22.73
C LYS A 363 18.20 11.37 21.28
N ASN A 364 17.44 10.75 20.38
CA ASN A 364 17.82 10.67 18.96
C ASN A 364 17.72 12.02 18.25
N MET A 365 16.70 12.82 18.57
CA MET A 365 16.51 14.18 18.05
C MET A 365 17.64 15.11 18.52
N GLU A 366 17.98 15.08 19.81
CA GLU A 366 19.12 15.83 20.38
C GLU A 366 20.45 15.46 19.72
N ARG A 367 20.71 14.15 19.51
CA ARG A 367 21.92 13.67 18.80
C ARG A 367 22.03 14.22 17.37
N ARG A 368 20.91 14.65 16.78
CA ARG A 368 20.78 15.08 15.38
C ARG A 368 20.45 16.56 15.23
N ASN A 369 20.35 17.32 16.32
CA ASN A 369 19.87 18.70 16.33
C ASN A 369 18.51 18.87 15.62
N VAL A 370 17.58 17.92 15.84
CA VAL A 370 16.22 18.00 15.28
C VAL A 370 15.31 18.69 16.29
N GLU A 371 14.72 19.80 15.90
CA GLU A 371 13.72 20.52 16.69
C GLU A 371 12.30 19.99 16.37
N LEU A 372 11.41 20.06 17.37
CA LEU A 372 9.97 19.91 17.14
C LEU A 372 9.41 21.25 16.68
N ASP A 373 8.70 21.22 15.55
CA ASP A 373 7.94 22.37 15.03
C ASP A 373 6.74 22.74 15.90
#